data_AF-A0A4D4L6C5-F1
#
_entry.id   AF-A0A4D4L6C5-F1
#
_cell.length_a   1.000
_cell.length_b   1.000
_cell.length_c   1.000
_cell.angle_alpha   90.00
_cell.angle_beta   90.00
_cell.angle_gamma   90.00
#
_symmetry.space_group_name_H-M   'P 1'
#
loop_
_entity.id
_entity.type
_entity.pdbx_description
1 polymer ?
#
loop_
_entity_poly.entity_id
_entity_poly.type
_entity_poly.pdbx_seq_one_letter_code
_entity_poly.pdbx_strand_id
1 'polypeptide(L)'
;MNARGEGVEDAVGWAWEYNPDAEWVVGGMKDTDRCAVEVIGSALADLAAQGLGPDGLLDDDPEPHRLRTYSVETMLVWYQVIPHRKRVYLNRVNL
;
A
#
# COMPACT_ATOMS: atom_id res chain seq x y z
N MET A 1 9.58 13.90 2.68
CA MET A 1 8.60 12.80 2.63
C MET A 1 7.32 13.33 3.23
N ASN A 2 6.21 13.29 2.48
CA ASN A 2 4.94 13.87 2.92
C ASN A 2 4.33 12.96 3.99
N ALA A 3 3.78 13.54 5.05
CA ALA A 3 3.06 12.81 6.12
C ALA A 3 1.65 12.41 5.67
N ARG A 4 1.52 11.74 4.52
CA ARG A 4 0.23 11.20 4.07
C ARG A 4 -0.06 9.94 4.86
N GLY A 5 -1.27 9.89 5.43
CA GLY A 5 -1.79 8.73 6.13
C GLY A 5 -2.85 8.02 5.30
N GLU A 6 -3.53 7.08 5.93
CA GLU A 6 -4.64 6.32 5.35
C GLU A 6 -5.72 7.24 4.77
N GLY A 7 -6.22 6.90 3.58
CA GLY A 7 -7.33 7.60 2.91
C GLY A 7 -7.00 9.01 2.42
N VAL A 8 -5.79 9.53 2.68
CA VAL A 8 -5.38 10.87 2.25
C VAL A 8 -4.98 10.83 0.79
N GLU A 9 -5.79 11.47 -0.05
CA GLU A 9 -5.56 11.54 -1.50
C GLU A 9 -4.36 12.41 -1.89
N ASP A 10 -3.73 12.04 -2.99
CA ASP A 10 -2.75 12.86 -3.67
C ASP A 10 -3.36 13.86 -4.66
N ALA A 11 -2.50 14.63 -5.33
CA ALA A 11 -2.94 15.64 -6.30
C ALA A 11 -3.64 15.03 -7.53
N VAL A 12 -3.44 13.74 -7.81
CA VAL A 12 -4.08 13.00 -8.92
C VAL A 12 -5.20 12.08 -8.45
N GLY A 13 -5.54 12.11 -7.15
CA GLY A 13 -6.65 11.41 -6.50
C GLY A 13 -6.34 9.99 -6.05
N TRP A 14 -5.07 9.58 -5.99
CA TRP A 14 -4.64 8.28 -5.47
C TRP A 14 -4.46 8.31 -3.96
N ALA A 15 -4.85 7.22 -3.28
CA ALA A 15 -4.65 7.03 -1.84
C ALA A 15 -4.47 5.55 -1.51
N TRP A 16 -4.15 5.25 -0.25
CA TRP A 16 -4.10 3.89 0.27
C TRP A 16 -5.03 3.70 1.47
N GLU A 17 -5.51 2.48 1.69
CA GLU A 17 -6.47 2.11 2.74
C GLU A 17 -6.12 0.73 3.33
N TYR A 18 -6.36 0.51 4.63
CA TYR A 18 -6.40 -0.85 5.19
C TYR A 18 -7.69 -1.56 4.74
N ASN A 19 -7.59 -2.87 4.47
CA ASN A 19 -8.73 -3.71 4.11
C ASN A 19 -8.66 -5.06 4.84
N PRO A 20 -9.68 -5.46 5.63
CA PRO A 20 -10.94 -4.75 5.85
C PRO A 20 -10.82 -3.52 6.77
N ASP A 21 -9.89 -3.52 7.72
CA ASP A 21 -9.65 -2.42 8.67
C ASP A 21 -8.26 -2.53 9.32
N ALA A 22 -7.84 -1.47 10.02
CA ALA A 22 -6.51 -1.37 10.64
C ALA A 22 -6.26 -2.42 11.74
N GLU A 23 -7.27 -2.79 12.53
CA GLU A 23 -7.10 -3.78 13.60
C GLU A 23 -6.79 -5.17 13.00
N TRP A 24 -7.41 -5.49 11.87
CA TRP A 24 -7.12 -6.73 11.17
C TRP A 24 -5.74 -6.75 10.48
N VAL A 25 -5.33 -5.63 9.89
CA VAL A 25 -4.13 -5.58 9.04
C VAL A 25 -2.85 -5.35 9.84
N VAL A 26 -2.89 -4.48 10.85
CA VAL A 26 -1.73 -4.08 11.67
C VAL A 26 -1.99 -4.18 13.18
N GLY A 27 -3.08 -4.83 13.60
CA GLY A 27 -3.38 -5.04 15.02
C GLY A 27 -2.26 -5.80 15.75
N GLY A 28 -1.90 -5.31 16.94
CA GLY A 28 -0.85 -5.91 17.77
C GLY A 28 0.60 -5.57 17.35
N MET A 29 0.79 -4.80 16.28
CA MET A 29 2.10 -4.28 15.90
C MET A 29 2.55 -3.14 16.83
N LYS A 30 3.86 -2.94 16.97
CA LYS A 30 4.41 -1.77 17.68
C LYS A 30 4.19 -0.51 16.85
N ASP A 31 4.15 0.66 17.49
CA ASP A 31 3.99 1.94 16.81
C ASP A 31 5.03 2.19 15.71
N THR A 32 6.29 1.77 15.94
CA THR A 32 7.35 1.88 14.92
C THR A 32 7.04 1.05 13.68
N ASP A 33 6.58 -0.18 13.85
CA ASP A 33 6.25 -1.08 12.73
C ASP A 33 5.01 -0.57 11.99
N ARG A 34 4.01 -0.08 12.73
CA ARG A 34 2.83 0.56 12.15
C ARG A 34 3.19 1.79 11.33
N CYS A 35 4.04 2.65 11.85
CA CYS A 35 4.55 3.83 11.14
C CYS A 35 5.26 3.43 9.83
N ALA A 36 6.07 2.37 9.85
CA ALA A 36 6.70 1.84 8.65
C ALA A 36 5.66 1.35 7.62
N VAL A 37 4.60 0.66 8.05
CA VAL A 37 3.50 0.24 7.17
C VAL A 37 2.80 1.44 6.52
N GLU A 38 2.54 2.51 7.27
CA GLU A 38 1.90 3.72 6.73
C GLU A 38 2.77 4.43 5.68
N VAL A 39 4.09 4.44 5.90
CA VAL A 39 5.06 4.93 4.90
C VAL A 39 5.04 4.06 3.65
N ILE A 40 5.01 2.74 3.79
CA ILE A 40 4.91 1.80 2.67
C ILE A 40 3.60 2.00 1.90
N GLY A 41 2.46 2.11 2.58
CA GLY A 41 1.17 2.35 1.95
C GLY A 41 1.16 3.63 1.12
N SER A 42 1.74 4.71 1.65
CA SER A 42 1.87 5.98 0.95
C SER A 42 2.77 5.87 -0.28
N ALA A 43 3.92 5.21 -0.15
CA ALA A 43 4.84 5.00 -1.27
C ALA A 43 4.21 4.14 -2.39
N LEU A 44 3.46 3.09 -2.03
CA LEU A 44 2.75 2.26 -3.00
C LEU A 44 1.67 3.06 -3.74
N ALA A 45 0.95 3.95 -3.06
CA ALA A 45 -0.01 4.84 -3.72
C ALA A 45 0.67 5.82 -4.68
N ASP A 46 1.80 6.43 -4.27
CA ASP A 46 2.58 7.33 -5.12
C ASP A 46 3.15 6.62 -6.36
N LEU A 47 3.53 5.35 -6.24
CA LEU A 47 3.98 4.52 -7.37
C LEU A 47 2.83 4.14 -8.29
N ALA A 48 1.69 3.69 -7.74
CA ALA A 48 0.51 3.36 -8.52
C ALA A 48 -0.04 4.57 -9.29
N ALA A 49 0.05 5.78 -8.71
CA ALA A 49 -0.27 7.04 -9.38
C ALA A 49 0.57 7.29 -10.64
N GLN A 50 1.79 6.75 -10.68
CA GLN A 50 2.72 6.82 -11.82
C GLN A 50 2.63 5.59 -12.73
N GLY A 51 1.76 4.62 -12.43
CA GLY A 51 1.68 3.35 -13.14
C GLY A 51 2.88 2.44 -12.91
N LEU A 52 3.54 2.56 -11.75
CA LEU A 52 4.74 1.82 -11.39
C LEU A 52 4.47 0.77 -10.31
N GLY A 53 5.22 -0.33 -10.37
CA GLY A 53 5.36 -1.31 -9.32
C GLY A 53 6.41 -0.92 -8.27
N PRO A 54 6.52 -1.66 -7.15
CA PRO A 54 7.49 -1.41 -6.08
C PRO A 54 8.95 -1.60 -6.48
N ASP A 55 9.21 -2.30 -7.59
CA ASP A 55 10.52 -2.42 -8.23
C ASP A 55 10.89 -1.21 -9.11
N GLY A 56 9.96 -0.26 -9.26
CA GLY A 56 10.13 0.94 -10.09
C GLY A 56 9.92 0.69 -11.58
N LEU A 57 9.46 -0.49 -11.98
CA LEU A 57 9.09 -0.81 -13.36
C LEU A 57 7.63 -0.44 -13.62
N LEU A 58 7.26 -0.30 -14.90
CA LEU A 58 5.86 -0.15 -15.28
C LEU A 58 5.07 -1.36 -14.79
N ASP A 59 3.89 -1.11 -14.23
CA ASP A 59 2.98 -2.16 -13.79
C ASP A 59 2.11 -2.61 -14.97
N ASP A 60 2.62 -3.56 -15.77
CA ASP A 60 1.93 -4.16 -16.91
C ASP A 60 1.15 -5.45 -16.59
N ASP A 61 0.89 -5.72 -15.31
CA ASP A 61 0.20 -6.94 -14.88
C ASP A 61 -1.19 -7.06 -15.56
N PRO A 62 -1.44 -8.16 -16.31
CA PRO A 62 -2.72 -8.38 -16.99
C PRO A 62 -3.88 -8.63 -16.02
N GLU A 63 -3.60 -8.93 -14.75
CA GLU A 63 -4.55 -9.13 -13.66
C GLU A 63 -4.42 -8.00 -12.61
N PRO A 64 -4.94 -6.79 -12.89
CA PRO A 64 -4.73 -5.62 -12.03
C PRO A 64 -5.26 -5.80 -10.60
N HIS A 65 -6.23 -6.71 -10.39
CA HIS A 65 -6.85 -6.98 -9.09
C HIS A 65 -6.21 -8.13 -8.31
N ARG A 66 -5.13 -8.72 -8.80
CA ARG A 66 -4.43 -9.79 -8.10
C ARG A 66 -3.90 -9.32 -6.74
N LEU A 67 -3.97 -10.18 -5.73
CA LEU A 67 -3.29 -9.96 -4.45
C LEU A 67 -1.77 -10.07 -4.66
N ARG A 68 -1.05 -8.99 -4.36
CA ARG A 68 0.40 -8.84 -4.54
C ARG A 68 1.12 -8.85 -3.19
N THR A 69 2.41 -9.09 -3.24
CA THR A 69 3.29 -9.06 -2.06
C THR A 69 4.44 -8.09 -2.28
N TYR A 70 4.76 -7.33 -1.25
CA TYR A 70 5.97 -6.51 -1.18
C TYR A 70 6.72 -6.87 0.11
N SER A 71 8.02 -7.15 -0.01
CA SER A 71 8.86 -7.53 1.12
C SER A 71 9.92 -6.46 1.34
N VAL A 72 10.07 -6.01 2.57
CA VAL A 72 11.12 -5.09 2.99
C VAL A 72 11.64 -5.50 4.36
N GLU A 73 12.94 -5.79 4.44
CA GLU A 73 13.58 -6.32 5.65
C GLU A 73 12.85 -7.55 6.23
N THR A 74 12.24 -7.41 7.42
CA THR A 74 11.46 -8.47 8.08
C THR A 74 9.97 -8.42 7.75
N MET A 75 9.52 -7.40 7.02
CA MET A 75 8.10 -7.14 6.79
C MET A 75 7.65 -7.70 5.44
N LEU A 76 6.56 -8.46 5.46
CA LEU A 76 5.85 -8.90 4.26
C LEU A 76 4.47 -8.24 4.23
N VAL A 77 4.22 -7.45 3.20
CA VAL A 77 2.98 -6.69 2.99
C VAL A 77 2.20 -7.31 1.83
N TRP A 78 0.96 -7.70 2.09
CA TRP A 78 0.02 -8.10 1.05
C TRP A 78 -0.84 -6.91 0.65
N TYR A 79 -0.89 -6.58 -0.63
CA TYR A 79 -1.61 -5.41 -1.13
C TYR A 79 -2.30 -5.67 -2.46
N GLN A 80 -3.26 -4.82 -2.80
CA GLN A 80 -3.94 -4.79 -4.10
C GLN A 80 -3.99 -3.37 -4.62
N VAL A 81 -3.77 -3.20 -5.91
CA VAL A 81 -3.98 -1.92 -6.60
C VAL A 81 -5.33 -1.99 -7.31
N ILE A 82 -6.19 -0.99 -7.11
CA ILE A 82 -7.52 -0.92 -7.72
C ILE A 82 -7.58 0.38 -8.55
N PRO A 83 -7.13 0.35 -9.82
CA PRO A 83 -6.95 1.57 -10.63
C PRO A 83 -8.23 2.36 -10.84
N HIS A 84 -9.37 1.70 -11.05
CA HIS A 84 -10.65 2.39 -11.26
C HIS A 84 -11.13 3.15 -10.00
N ARG A 85 -10.65 2.78 -8.80
CA ARG A 85 -10.89 3.53 -7.56
C ARG A 85 -9.75 4.48 -7.21
N LYS A 86 -8.61 4.39 -7.91
CA LYS A 86 -7.35 5.03 -7.54
C LYS A 86 -6.95 4.70 -6.10
N ARG A 87 -7.04 3.43 -5.71
CA ARG A 87 -6.75 2.97 -4.34
C ARG A 87 -5.75 1.84 -4.31
N VAL A 88 -4.89 1.86 -3.30
CA VAL A 88 -4.07 0.74 -2.87
C VAL A 88 -4.62 0.20 -1.56
N TYR A 89 -5.02 -1.07 -1.53
CA TYR A 89 -5.50 -1.73 -0.32
C TYR A 89 -4.40 -2.56 0.31
N LEU A 90 -4.05 -2.27 1.56
CA LEU A 90 -3.21 -3.13 2.38
C LEU A 90 -4.09 -4.18 3.04
N ASN A 91 -3.90 -5.44 2.69
CA ASN A 91 -4.78 -6.55 3.10
C ASN A 91 -4.25 -7.33 4.30
N ARG A 92 -2.92 -7.38 4.46
CA ARG A 92 -2.25 -8.04 5.58
C ARG A 92 -0.81 -7.56 5.69
N VAL A 93 -0.28 -7.54 6.91
CA VAL A 93 1.16 -7.38 7.15
C VAL A 93 1.63 -8.43 8.14
N ASN A 94 2.77 -9.07 7.85
CA ASN A 94 3.45 -9.97 8.77
C ASN A 94 4.88 -9.46 9.01
N LEU A 95 5.40 -9.72 10.21
CA LEU A 95 6.79 -9.47 10.64
C LEU A 95 7.61 -10.77 10.68
#